data_AF-A0A925WLD7-F1
#
_entry.id   AF-A0A925WLD7-F1
#
_cell.length_a   1.000
_cell.length_b   1.000
_cell.length_c   1.000
_cell.angle_alpha   90.00
_cell.angle_beta   90.00
_cell.angle_gamma   90.00
#
_symmetry.space_group_name_H-M   'P 1'
#
loop_
_entity.id
_entity.type
_entity.pdbx_description
1 polymer ?
#
loop_
_entity_poly.entity_id
_entity_poly.type
_entity_poly.pdbx_seq_one_letter_code
_entity_poly.pdbx_strand_id
1 'polypeptide(L)'
;KRFIEALPATVKTIAVLDRTKEPGSAGEPLFQDCISGIYEGLTNGWGRIHTLPRVFGGRYGLSSKEFTPAMVKAVFDNLKLEKPKNHFTVGINDDVSHTSLEVDPNFSTEPDSVIRSLFYGLGADGTVGANKNSIKIIGEGTENYAQGYFVYDSKKSGSVTVSHLRFGPEPIRSAYLVSRANFVACHLPMFLDRFDMLKALVPGGTFLLNTPFDQNEIWARIPTPVQEALIAKKVKFYVIDATKVARDSGMGGRINTIMQVCFFALSGVLPREKAIDAIKYSIKKTYGKKGEEVVAMNLKAVDNTLEHLHEVTLPNKTNGTGPLLPPITANAPRWVKDVLGRLTAGEGDDLPVSAFPVDGTFPTGTAQYEKRNLAIDIPVWDEKTCIQCLKCVAICPHATIRAKVYDADRLGGAPEMFKSTESRIPDFKGMKFSLQVAAEDCTGCALCVDVCPAKNKTEAKLKAINMQPQPPLRLQERANWDFFLTLPELDRRRIKPGQLRQQQLLQPLFEFSGACAGCGETPYIKMLSQLFGDRAVIANATGCSSIYGGNLPTTPYTTNQCGRGPTWANSLFEDNAEFGLGFRVSIDKQREFASELIKKLAPQLDDDLVTDILQADQSNEVGIYDQRERVT
;
A
#
# COMPACT_ATOMS: atom_id res chain seq x y z
N LYS A 1 28.33 9.96 -36.89
CA LYS A 1 28.73 8.93 -37.88
C LYS A 1 28.11 7.54 -37.63
N ARG A 2 28.49 6.78 -36.59
CA ARG A 2 28.00 5.39 -36.35
C ARG A 2 26.48 5.23 -36.35
N PHE A 3 25.76 6.16 -35.73
CA PHE A 3 24.29 6.19 -35.74
C PHE A 3 23.71 6.19 -37.16
N ILE A 4 24.23 7.05 -38.05
CA ILE A 4 23.75 7.18 -39.43
C ILE A 4 24.14 5.98 -40.29
N GLU A 5 25.29 5.37 -40.03
CA GLU A 5 25.70 4.11 -40.69
C GLU A 5 24.78 2.94 -40.35
N ALA A 6 24.13 2.96 -39.18
CA ALA A 6 23.20 1.93 -38.74
C ALA A 6 21.79 2.07 -39.34
N LEU A 7 21.44 3.25 -39.88
CA LEU A 7 20.12 3.48 -40.47
C LEU A 7 20.02 2.80 -41.86
N PRO A 8 19.00 1.96 -42.10
CA PRO A 8 18.74 1.44 -43.43
C PRO A 8 18.47 2.55 -44.45
N ALA A 9 18.91 2.35 -45.70
CA ALA A 9 18.71 3.31 -46.79
C ALA A 9 17.22 3.61 -47.08
N THR A 10 16.33 2.69 -46.69
CA THR A 10 14.88 2.77 -46.95
C THR A 10 14.09 3.53 -45.87
N VAL A 11 14.75 4.01 -44.81
CA VAL A 11 14.08 4.74 -43.73
C VAL A 11 13.52 6.05 -44.25
N LYS A 12 12.22 6.26 -44.04
CA LYS A 12 11.51 7.51 -44.36
C LYS A 12 11.04 8.27 -43.13
N THR A 13 10.79 7.53 -42.05
CA THR A 13 10.21 8.04 -40.81
C THR A 13 10.87 7.37 -39.61
N ILE A 14 11.15 8.15 -38.56
CA ILE A 14 11.77 7.71 -37.32
C ILE A 14 10.93 8.23 -36.15
N ALA A 15 10.66 7.37 -35.16
CA ALA A 15 10.24 7.79 -33.82
C ALA A 15 11.43 7.64 -32.88
N VAL A 16 11.74 8.69 -32.12
CA VAL A 16 12.74 8.68 -31.06
C VAL A 16 12.00 8.66 -29.73
N LEU A 17 12.37 7.71 -28.86
CA LEU A 17 11.71 7.50 -27.59
C LEU A 17 12.65 7.86 -26.44
N ASP A 18 12.23 8.83 -25.64
CA ASP A 18 12.96 9.32 -24.49
C ASP A 18 12.29 8.86 -23.19
N ARG A 19 13.09 8.32 -22.27
CA ARG A 19 12.65 7.93 -20.93
C ARG A 19 12.92 9.03 -19.91
N THR A 20 12.62 10.27 -20.30
CA THR A 20 12.78 11.49 -19.48
C THR A 20 11.74 12.54 -19.87
N LYS A 21 11.64 13.61 -19.09
CA LYS A 21 10.84 14.79 -19.41
C LYS A 21 11.64 16.02 -19.01
N GLU A 22 11.87 16.92 -19.96
CA GLU A 22 12.49 18.22 -19.72
C GLU A 22 11.45 19.32 -19.95
N PRO A 23 10.80 19.83 -18.88
CA PRO A 23 9.76 20.84 -19.03
C PRO A 23 10.27 22.11 -19.72
N GLY A 24 9.61 22.51 -20.81
CA GLY A 24 9.93 23.73 -21.56
C GLY A 24 11.01 23.59 -22.63
N SER A 25 11.62 22.40 -22.80
CA SER A 25 12.60 22.18 -23.87
C SER A 25 11.93 22.07 -25.25
N ALA A 26 12.73 22.24 -26.32
CA ALA A 26 12.28 22.04 -27.70
C ALA A 26 12.03 20.56 -28.06
N GLY A 27 12.44 19.63 -27.19
CA GLY A 27 12.34 18.19 -27.35
C GLY A 27 13.26 17.49 -26.36
N GLU A 28 13.05 16.20 -26.12
CA GLU A 28 13.88 15.44 -25.18
C GLU A 28 15.31 15.18 -25.71
N PRO A 29 16.28 14.83 -24.84
CA PRO A 29 17.70 14.76 -25.21
C PRO A 29 18.01 13.85 -26.39
N LEU A 30 17.53 12.60 -26.38
CA LEU A 30 17.84 11.66 -27.46
C LEU A 30 17.20 12.09 -28.78
N PHE A 31 15.98 12.64 -28.72
CA PHE A 31 15.35 13.26 -29.87
C PHE A 31 16.22 14.38 -30.47
N GLN A 32 16.75 15.30 -29.66
CA GLN A 32 17.62 16.37 -30.14
C GLN A 32 18.95 15.84 -30.71
N ASP A 33 19.56 14.83 -30.08
CA ASP A 33 20.77 14.17 -30.57
C ASP A 33 20.53 13.49 -31.92
N CYS A 34 19.39 12.82 -32.09
CA CYS A 34 19.02 12.19 -33.35
C CYS A 34 18.81 13.22 -34.47
N ILE A 35 18.11 14.33 -34.19
CA ILE A 35 17.93 15.42 -35.15
C ILE A 35 19.28 15.98 -35.60
N SER A 36 20.14 16.33 -34.64
CA SER A 36 21.46 16.90 -34.90
C SER A 36 22.35 15.91 -35.66
N GLY A 37 22.38 14.64 -35.23
CA GLY A 37 23.16 13.59 -35.86
C GLY A 37 22.72 13.27 -37.29
N ILE A 38 21.41 13.34 -37.59
CA ILE A 38 20.87 13.17 -38.95
C ILE A 38 21.29 14.36 -39.82
N TYR A 39 21.13 15.58 -39.32
CA TYR A 39 21.51 16.79 -40.04
C TYR A 39 23.00 16.81 -40.39
N GLU A 40 23.88 16.58 -39.41
CA GLU A 40 25.31 16.49 -39.62
C GLU A 40 25.69 15.32 -40.53
N GLY A 41 25.02 14.16 -40.36
CA GLY A 41 25.27 12.98 -41.17
C GLY A 41 24.99 13.19 -42.65
N LEU A 42 23.87 13.83 -42.98
CA LEU A 42 23.54 14.18 -44.36
C LEU A 42 24.51 15.23 -44.92
N THR A 43 24.84 16.25 -44.12
CA THR A 43 25.77 17.31 -44.53
C THR A 43 27.17 16.77 -44.86
N ASN A 44 27.64 15.78 -44.08
CA ASN A 44 28.96 15.17 -44.26
C ASN A 44 28.96 13.91 -45.15
N GLY A 45 27.80 13.52 -45.71
CA GLY A 45 27.69 12.33 -46.57
C GLY A 45 27.96 11.00 -45.85
N TRP A 46 27.63 10.89 -44.56
CA TRP A 46 27.79 9.65 -43.81
C TRP A 46 26.61 8.68 -44.02
N GLY A 47 26.89 7.38 -43.99
CA GLY A 47 25.88 6.31 -44.01
C GLY A 47 25.20 6.12 -45.37
N ARG A 48 23.96 5.62 -45.35
CA ARG A 48 23.23 5.16 -46.56
C ARG A 48 21.94 5.92 -46.84
N ILE A 49 21.57 6.86 -45.97
CA ILE A 49 20.41 7.74 -46.19
C ILE A 49 20.89 9.00 -46.91
N HIS A 50 20.13 9.44 -47.92
CA HIS A 50 20.46 10.62 -48.73
C HIS A 50 19.41 11.73 -48.65
N THR A 51 18.30 11.47 -47.96
CA THR A 51 17.20 12.40 -47.76
C THR A 51 16.88 12.51 -46.27
N LEU A 52 16.45 13.70 -45.83
CA LEU A 52 16.06 13.92 -44.45
C LEU A 52 14.79 13.11 -44.10
N PRO A 53 14.86 12.10 -43.21
CA PRO A 53 13.67 11.40 -42.75
C PRO A 53 12.82 12.32 -41.87
N ARG A 54 11.51 12.05 -41.80
CA ARG A 54 10.64 12.68 -40.80
C ARG A 54 10.96 12.09 -39.43
N VAL A 55 11.25 12.92 -38.44
CA VAL A 55 11.61 12.48 -37.10
C VAL A 55 10.57 12.99 -36.10
N PHE A 56 10.07 12.09 -35.25
CA PHE A 56 9.07 12.38 -34.23
C PHE A 56 9.60 12.00 -32.85
N GLY A 57 9.43 12.89 -31.86
CA GLY A 57 9.80 12.63 -30.48
C GLY A 57 8.63 12.10 -29.66
N GLY A 58 8.90 11.17 -28.76
CA GLY A 58 7.92 10.62 -27.83
C GLY A 58 8.51 10.28 -26.47
N ARG A 59 7.71 10.43 -25.41
CA ARG A 59 8.10 10.04 -24.04
C ARG A 59 7.42 8.75 -23.61
N TYR A 60 8.14 7.93 -22.87
CA TYR A 60 7.63 6.67 -22.32
C TYR A 60 8.27 6.33 -20.97
N GLY A 61 7.65 5.42 -20.21
CA GLY A 61 8.34 4.69 -19.14
C GLY A 61 8.85 5.51 -17.94
N LEU A 62 8.38 6.76 -17.76
CA LEU A 62 8.76 7.60 -16.62
C LEU A 62 8.41 6.91 -15.31
N SER A 63 9.31 6.95 -14.33
CA SER A 63 9.12 6.33 -13.01
C SER A 63 8.64 4.88 -13.07
N SER A 64 9.22 4.10 -13.99
CA SER A 64 8.86 2.69 -14.22
C SER A 64 7.43 2.45 -14.73
N LYS A 65 6.79 3.45 -15.34
CA LYS A 65 5.56 3.25 -16.12
C LYS A 65 5.77 2.10 -17.12
N GLU A 66 4.76 1.25 -17.26
CA GLU A 66 4.82 0.12 -18.18
C GLU A 66 5.11 0.55 -19.62
N PHE A 67 5.84 -0.29 -20.34
CA PHE A 67 6.11 -0.13 -21.77
C PHE A 67 5.95 -1.47 -22.47
N THR A 68 4.71 -1.76 -22.86
CA THR A 68 4.30 -3.07 -23.40
C THR A 68 4.44 -3.13 -24.93
N PRO A 69 4.39 -4.32 -25.54
CA PRO A 69 4.38 -4.44 -27.00
C PRO A 69 3.21 -3.70 -27.67
N ALA A 70 2.07 -3.59 -26.98
CA ALA A 70 0.94 -2.78 -27.43
C ALA A 70 1.31 -1.29 -27.56
N MET A 71 2.07 -0.76 -26.61
CA MET A 71 2.57 0.62 -26.66
C MET A 71 3.59 0.81 -27.78
N VAL A 72 4.48 -0.17 -27.99
CA VAL A 72 5.41 -0.16 -29.14
C VAL A 72 4.65 -0.15 -30.47
N LYS A 73 3.60 -0.97 -30.58
CA LYS A 73 2.73 -0.99 -31.76
C LYS A 73 2.06 0.37 -31.99
N ALA A 74 1.55 1.02 -30.94
CA ALA A 74 0.96 2.35 -31.02
C ALA A 74 1.95 3.40 -31.57
N VAL A 75 3.24 3.32 -31.18
CA VAL A 75 4.29 4.18 -31.75
C VAL A 75 4.44 3.95 -33.25
N PHE A 76 4.51 2.69 -33.70
CA PHE A 76 4.61 2.37 -35.12
C PHE A 76 3.35 2.77 -35.91
N ASP A 77 2.16 2.60 -35.34
CA ASP A 77 0.93 2.98 -36.00
C ASP A 77 0.79 4.50 -36.11
N ASN A 78 1.24 5.26 -35.10
CA ASN A 78 1.36 6.71 -35.20
C ASN A 78 2.23 7.13 -36.40
N LEU A 79 3.36 6.46 -36.64
CA LEU A 79 4.24 6.76 -37.78
C LEU A 79 3.60 6.46 -39.16
N LYS A 80 2.55 5.65 -39.22
CA LYS A 80 1.80 5.35 -40.45
C LYS A 80 0.71 6.35 -40.75
N LEU A 81 0.33 7.21 -39.79
CA LEU A 81 -0.67 8.24 -40.00
C LEU A 81 -0.20 9.26 -41.03
N GLU A 82 -1.13 9.87 -41.76
CA GLU A 82 -0.81 10.98 -42.68
C GLU A 82 -0.15 12.14 -41.91
N LYS A 83 -0.69 12.43 -40.72
CA LYS A 83 -0.18 13.42 -39.76
C LYS A 83 0.13 12.74 -38.42
N PRO A 84 1.30 12.08 -38.29
CA PRO A 84 1.75 11.52 -37.02
C PRO A 84 1.83 12.60 -35.95
N LYS A 85 1.40 12.26 -34.74
CA LYS A 85 1.56 13.11 -33.57
C LYS A 85 3.06 13.21 -33.22
N ASN A 86 3.54 14.43 -32.99
CA ASN A 86 4.88 14.70 -32.48
C ASN A 86 4.82 15.05 -30.99
N HIS A 87 5.95 14.97 -30.28
CA HIS A 87 6.07 15.21 -28.83
C HIS A 87 5.03 14.43 -28.00
N PHE A 88 4.75 13.21 -28.46
CA PHE A 88 3.69 12.39 -27.90
C PHE A 88 4.11 11.75 -26.57
N THR A 89 3.15 11.20 -25.85
CA THR A 89 3.37 10.31 -24.71
C THR A 89 2.76 8.95 -25.02
N VAL A 90 3.31 7.88 -24.45
CA VAL A 90 2.72 6.54 -24.57
C VAL A 90 2.71 5.85 -23.22
N GLY A 91 1.58 5.20 -22.91
CA GLY A 91 1.35 4.51 -21.64
C GLY A 91 0.53 5.30 -20.61
N ILE A 92 0.11 6.53 -20.90
CA ILE A 92 -0.80 7.33 -20.05
C ILE A 92 -2.02 7.80 -20.86
N ASN A 93 -3.09 8.21 -20.17
CA ASN A 93 -4.17 8.98 -20.76
C ASN A 93 -3.98 10.46 -20.44
N ASP A 94 -3.43 11.21 -21.39
CA ASP A 94 -3.25 12.67 -21.28
C ASP A 94 -4.45 13.39 -21.90
N ASP A 95 -5.47 13.58 -21.07
CA ASP A 95 -6.71 14.31 -21.41
C ASP A 95 -6.60 15.83 -21.19
N VAL A 96 -5.42 16.33 -20.84
CA VAL A 96 -5.17 17.76 -20.60
C VAL A 96 -4.43 18.38 -21.77
N SER A 97 -3.25 17.85 -22.11
CA SER A 97 -2.45 18.33 -23.25
C SER A 97 -2.60 17.48 -24.51
N HIS A 98 -3.39 16.40 -24.44
CA HIS A 98 -3.72 15.53 -25.58
C HIS A 98 -2.49 14.94 -26.28
N THR A 99 -1.40 14.72 -25.56
CA THR A 99 -0.14 14.18 -26.11
C THR A 99 -0.15 12.65 -26.23
N SER A 100 -1.02 11.95 -25.52
CA SER A 100 -1.01 10.48 -25.48
C SER A 100 -1.39 9.85 -26.81
N LEU A 101 -0.77 8.71 -27.12
CA LEU A 101 -1.18 7.81 -28.20
C LEU A 101 -2.25 6.83 -27.70
N GLU A 102 -3.19 6.47 -28.58
CA GLU A 102 -4.13 5.39 -28.31
C GLU A 102 -3.42 4.03 -28.37
N VAL A 103 -3.72 3.16 -27.40
CA VAL A 103 -3.08 1.85 -27.25
C VAL A 103 -4.17 0.78 -27.22
N ASP A 104 -4.03 -0.25 -28.06
CA ASP A 104 -4.86 -1.46 -27.97
C ASP A 104 -4.28 -2.43 -26.92
N PRO A 105 -4.88 -2.57 -25.73
CA PRO A 105 -4.33 -3.41 -24.67
C PRO A 105 -4.35 -4.91 -25.00
N ASN A 106 -5.06 -5.33 -26.06
CA ASN A 106 -5.17 -6.74 -26.44
C ASN A 106 -4.02 -7.24 -27.31
N PHE A 107 -3.17 -6.34 -27.82
CA PHE A 107 -2.02 -6.74 -28.62
C PHE A 107 -0.93 -7.40 -27.74
N SER A 108 -0.48 -8.59 -28.14
CA SER A 108 0.57 -9.34 -27.46
C SER A 108 1.52 -9.93 -28.50
N THR A 109 2.81 -9.96 -28.15
CA THR A 109 3.87 -10.62 -28.93
C THR A 109 4.39 -11.89 -28.24
N GLU A 110 3.83 -12.27 -27.10
CA GLU A 110 4.27 -13.46 -26.36
C GLU A 110 3.74 -14.73 -27.03
N PRO A 111 4.63 -15.72 -27.30
CA PRO A 111 4.22 -16.99 -27.87
C PRO A 111 3.52 -17.86 -26.82
N ASP A 112 2.68 -18.79 -27.28
CA ASP A 112 1.96 -19.73 -26.42
C ASP A 112 2.88 -20.74 -25.72
N SER A 113 4.11 -20.90 -26.20
CA SER A 113 5.15 -21.74 -25.59
C SER A 113 5.72 -21.17 -24.29
N VAL A 114 5.41 -19.91 -23.94
CA VAL A 114 5.85 -19.28 -22.69
C VAL A 114 4.77 -19.42 -21.63
N ILE A 115 5.09 -20.12 -20.55
CA ILE A 115 4.24 -20.21 -19.37
C ILE A 115 4.40 -18.93 -18.53
N ARG A 116 3.27 -18.29 -18.23
CA ARG A 116 3.20 -17.02 -17.50
C ARG A 116 2.46 -17.23 -16.18
N SER A 117 3.03 -16.75 -15.09
CA SER A 117 2.48 -16.99 -13.75
C SER A 117 2.46 -15.74 -12.89
N LEU A 118 1.37 -15.57 -12.14
CA LEU A 118 1.20 -14.51 -11.15
C LEU A 118 1.04 -15.11 -9.76
N PHE A 119 1.69 -14.50 -8.77
CA PHE A 119 1.58 -14.91 -7.37
C PHE A 119 1.30 -13.70 -6.50
N TYR A 120 0.16 -13.72 -5.82
CA TYR A 120 -0.27 -12.71 -4.88
C TYR A 120 0.03 -13.19 -3.46
N GLY A 121 1.00 -12.52 -2.82
CA GLY A 121 1.41 -12.78 -1.44
C GLY A 121 1.38 -11.52 -0.58
N LEU A 122 1.48 -11.69 0.73
CA LEU A 122 1.63 -10.58 1.68
C LEU A 122 3.12 -10.27 1.89
N GLY A 123 3.46 -8.99 2.02
CA GLY A 123 4.80 -8.59 2.43
C GLY A 123 5.26 -9.35 3.68
N ALA A 124 6.40 -10.04 3.57
CA ALA A 124 7.02 -10.92 4.56
C ALA A 124 6.41 -12.34 4.76
N ASP A 125 5.52 -12.80 3.88
CA ASP A 125 4.97 -14.19 3.94
C ASP A 125 5.90 -15.26 3.33
N GLY A 126 6.98 -14.85 2.64
CA GLY A 126 7.95 -15.73 2.00
C GLY A 126 7.67 -16.07 0.53
N THR A 127 6.58 -15.57 -0.06
CA THR A 127 6.17 -15.80 -1.45
C THR A 127 7.25 -15.42 -2.46
N VAL A 128 7.78 -14.20 -2.34
CA VAL A 128 8.83 -13.72 -3.25
C VAL A 128 10.11 -14.57 -3.15
N GLY A 129 10.45 -15.02 -1.93
CA GLY A 129 11.59 -15.92 -1.71
C GLY A 129 11.40 -17.27 -2.41
N ALA A 130 10.21 -17.87 -2.28
CA ALA A 130 9.85 -19.12 -2.95
C ALA A 130 9.87 -18.97 -4.49
N ASN A 131 9.38 -17.86 -5.02
CA ASN A 131 9.41 -17.58 -6.45
C ASN A 131 10.84 -17.42 -6.99
N LYS A 132 11.71 -16.70 -6.27
CA LYS A 132 13.15 -16.63 -6.61
C LYS A 132 13.80 -18.01 -6.61
N ASN A 133 13.43 -18.87 -5.67
CA ASN A 133 13.93 -20.24 -5.62
C ASN A 133 13.40 -21.09 -6.79
N SER A 134 12.12 -20.96 -7.14
CA SER A 134 11.50 -21.65 -8.29
C SER A 134 12.16 -21.27 -9.61
N ILE A 135 12.49 -19.99 -9.80
CA ILE A 135 13.27 -19.51 -10.96
C ILE A 135 14.61 -20.25 -11.05
N LYS A 136 15.33 -20.39 -9.93
CA LYS A 136 16.62 -21.11 -9.90
C LYS A 136 16.45 -22.59 -10.22
N ILE A 137 15.46 -23.25 -9.63
CA ILE A 137 15.19 -24.67 -9.90
C ILE A 137 14.94 -24.91 -11.39
N ILE A 138 14.11 -24.08 -12.02
CA ILE A 138 13.76 -24.26 -13.43
C ILE A 138 14.92 -23.84 -14.34
N GLY A 139 15.54 -22.68 -14.09
CA GLY A 139 16.61 -22.16 -14.92
C GLY A 139 17.93 -22.92 -14.82
N GLU A 140 18.25 -23.54 -13.67
CA GLU A 140 19.44 -24.38 -13.50
C GLU A 140 19.16 -25.87 -13.79
N GLY A 141 17.90 -26.32 -13.64
CA GLY A 141 17.51 -27.73 -13.74
C GLY A 141 16.90 -28.14 -15.08
N THR A 142 16.71 -27.21 -16.01
CA THR A 142 16.01 -27.45 -17.28
C THR A 142 16.62 -26.60 -18.40
N GLU A 143 16.25 -26.88 -19.65
CA GLU A 143 16.66 -26.07 -20.81
C GLU A 143 15.82 -24.78 -20.97
N ASN A 144 14.81 -24.58 -20.12
CA ASN A 144 13.97 -23.38 -20.19
C ASN A 144 14.72 -22.15 -19.68
N TYR A 145 14.52 -21.04 -20.39
CA TYR A 145 14.81 -19.72 -19.87
C TYR A 145 13.78 -19.38 -18.79
N ALA A 146 14.24 -18.69 -17.75
CA ALA A 146 13.42 -18.25 -16.63
C ALA A 146 13.56 -16.74 -16.41
N GLN A 147 12.43 -16.05 -16.23
CA GLN A 147 12.38 -14.63 -15.91
C GLN A 147 11.50 -14.42 -14.69
N GLY A 148 11.90 -13.51 -13.80
CA GLY A 148 11.07 -13.06 -12.69
C GLY A 148 11.16 -11.57 -12.47
N TYR A 149 10.00 -10.95 -12.29
CA TYR A 149 9.85 -9.56 -11.87
C TYR A 149 8.92 -9.51 -10.64
N PHE A 150 9.19 -8.62 -9.69
CA PHE A 150 8.49 -8.57 -8.41
C PHE A 150 7.98 -7.16 -8.17
N VAL A 151 6.66 -7.00 -8.16
CA VAL A 151 5.99 -5.76 -7.79
C VAL A 151 5.81 -5.76 -6.28
N TYR A 152 6.43 -4.78 -5.63
CA TYR A 152 6.28 -4.52 -4.21
C TYR A 152 5.46 -3.26 -4.02
N ASP A 153 4.71 -3.22 -2.93
CA ASP A 153 4.19 -1.96 -2.41
C ASP A 153 5.30 -1.23 -1.65
N SER A 154 5.30 0.09 -1.77
CA SER A 154 5.97 1.05 -0.91
C SER A 154 5.75 0.87 0.60
N LYS A 155 4.58 0.36 1.02
CA LYS A 155 4.32 0.02 2.42
C LYS A 155 5.27 -1.10 2.85
N LYS A 156 6.04 -0.85 3.91
CA LYS A 156 7.10 -1.77 4.37
C LYS A 156 6.61 -3.14 4.82
N SER A 157 5.36 -3.25 5.26
CA SER A 157 4.77 -4.53 5.69
C SER A 157 3.25 -4.56 5.50
N GLY A 158 2.71 -5.76 5.35
CA GLY A 158 1.26 -6.00 5.33
C GLY A 158 0.58 -5.52 4.04
N SER A 159 1.34 -5.40 2.96
CA SER A 159 0.87 -5.01 1.64
C SER A 159 0.94 -6.19 0.67
N VAL A 160 0.19 -6.09 -0.43
CA VAL A 160 0.24 -7.09 -1.50
C VAL A 160 1.58 -7.02 -2.22
N THR A 161 2.13 -8.19 -2.52
CA THR A 161 3.25 -8.36 -3.45
C THR A 161 2.76 -9.21 -4.61
N VAL A 162 3.13 -8.83 -5.84
CA VAL A 162 2.78 -9.58 -7.05
C VAL A 162 4.05 -10.03 -7.74
N SER A 163 4.26 -11.34 -7.82
CA SER A 163 5.39 -11.92 -8.56
C SER A 163 4.95 -12.28 -9.97
N HIS A 164 5.67 -11.78 -10.97
CA HIS A 164 5.47 -12.07 -12.39
C HIS A 164 6.56 -13.00 -12.87
N LEU A 165 6.22 -14.25 -13.17
CA LEU A 165 7.17 -15.25 -13.64
C LEU A 165 6.88 -15.65 -15.09
N ARG A 166 7.94 -15.91 -15.85
CA ARG A 166 7.86 -16.49 -17.19
C ARG A 166 8.87 -17.60 -17.37
N PHE A 167 8.47 -18.66 -18.06
CA PHE A 167 9.31 -19.80 -18.40
C PHE A 167 9.05 -20.25 -19.83
N GLY A 168 10.10 -20.53 -20.60
CA GLY A 168 9.94 -21.02 -21.97
C GLY A 168 11.25 -21.47 -22.62
N PRO A 169 11.17 -22.13 -23.78
CA PRO A 169 12.34 -22.71 -24.45
C PRO A 169 13.22 -21.67 -25.15
N GLU A 170 12.73 -20.45 -25.36
CA GLU A 170 13.45 -19.38 -26.04
C GLU A 170 13.83 -18.23 -25.09
N PRO A 171 14.87 -17.42 -25.42
CA PRO A 171 15.24 -16.25 -24.63
C PRO A 171 14.07 -15.28 -24.42
N ILE A 172 13.70 -15.07 -23.16
CA ILE A 172 12.56 -14.22 -22.78
C ILE A 172 12.96 -12.74 -22.82
N ARG A 173 12.41 -12.00 -23.79
CA ARG A 173 12.63 -10.55 -23.96
C ARG A 173 11.50 -9.66 -23.42
N SER A 174 10.53 -10.26 -22.75
CA SER A 174 9.35 -9.56 -22.20
C SER A 174 9.70 -8.72 -20.97
N ALA A 175 10.33 -7.56 -21.15
CA ALA A 175 10.69 -6.63 -20.08
C ALA A 175 9.50 -5.73 -19.66
N TYR A 176 8.36 -6.36 -19.36
CA TYR A 176 7.08 -5.75 -18.96
C TYR A 176 6.27 -6.73 -18.10
N LEU A 177 5.25 -6.25 -17.39
CA LEU A 177 4.44 -7.09 -16.51
C LEU A 177 3.64 -8.15 -17.28
N VAL A 178 3.37 -9.28 -16.62
CA VAL A 178 2.47 -10.30 -17.16
C VAL A 178 1.04 -9.76 -17.13
N SER A 179 0.46 -9.52 -18.32
CA SER A 179 -0.95 -9.13 -18.50
C SER A 179 -1.88 -10.30 -18.82
N ARG A 180 -1.31 -11.44 -19.24
CA ARG A 180 -2.01 -12.70 -19.53
C ARG A 180 -1.27 -13.86 -18.87
N ALA A 181 -1.90 -14.50 -17.90
CA ALA A 181 -1.30 -15.55 -17.07
C ALA A 181 -1.97 -16.91 -17.34
N ASN A 182 -1.15 -17.95 -17.44
CA ASN A 182 -1.59 -19.34 -17.49
C ASN A 182 -1.92 -19.87 -16.09
N PHE A 183 -1.26 -19.32 -15.07
CA PHE A 183 -1.36 -19.74 -13.67
C PHE A 183 -1.42 -18.50 -12.76
N VAL A 184 -2.38 -18.47 -11.85
CA VAL A 184 -2.49 -17.44 -10.81
C VAL A 184 -2.59 -18.12 -9.44
N ALA A 185 -1.79 -17.68 -8.47
CA ALA A 185 -1.88 -18.14 -7.09
C ALA A 185 -2.19 -16.98 -6.13
N CYS A 186 -3.10 -17.23 -5.20
CA CYS A 186 -3.46 -16.33 -4.11
C CYS A 186 -3.10 -16.99 -2.77
N HIS A 187 -2.11 -16.42 -2.06
CA HIS A 187 -1.59 -17.03 -0.84
C HIS A 187 -2.32 -16.57 0.43
N LEU A 188 -3.18 -15.54 0.33
CA LEU A 188 -4.05 -15.08 1.42
C LEU A 188 -5.48 -14.88 0.93
N PRO A 189 -6.48 -15.55 1.52
CA PRO A 189 -7.84 -15.58 0.99
C PRO A 189 -8.52 -14.20 1.02
N MET A 190 -8.20 -13.36 2.00
CA MET A 190 -8.74 -12.00 2.14
C MET A 190 -8.47 -11.08 0.93
N PHE A 191 -7.48 -11.41 0.09
CA PHE A 191 -7.23 -10.59 -1.10
C PHE A 191 -8.30 -10.76 -2.17
N LEU A 192 -9.00 -11.91 -2.21
CA LEU A 192 -10.13 -12.11 -3.12
C LEU A 192 -11.28 -11.16 -2.85
N ASP A 193 -11.40 -10.67 -1.62
CA ASP A 193 -12.43 -9.70 -1.27
C ASP A 193 -12.18 -8.33 -1.90
N ARG A 194 -10.96 -8.01 -2.36
CA ARG A 194 -10.58 -6.65 -2.77
C ARG A 194 -9.98 -6.55 -4.18
N PHE A 195 -9.29 -7.57 -4.64
CA PHE A 195 -8.53 -7.51 -5.89
C PHE A 195 -9.10 -8.44 -6.95
N ASP A 196 -9.30 -7.92 -8.17
CA ASP A 196 -9.62 -8.74 -9.33
C ASP A 196 -8.35 -9.44 -9.88
N MET A 197 -7.92 -10.47 -9.16
CA MET A 197 -6.74 -11.26 -9.52
C MET A 197 -6.94 -12.08 -10.79
N LEU A 198 -8.19 -12.39 -11.14
CA LEU A 198 -8.53 -13.24 -12.27
C LEU A 198 -8.59 -12.47 -13.59
N LYS A 199 -8.57 -11.13 -13.57
CA LYS A 199 -8.48 -10.27 -14.76
C LYS A 199 -7.42 -10.76 -15.75
N ALA A 200 -6.21 -11.03 -15.27
CA ALA A 200 -5.08 -11.47 -16.08
C ALA A 200 -5.10 -12.97 -16.44
N LEU A 201 -5.93 -13.81 -15.78
CA LEU A 201 -5.95 -15.24 -16.05
C LEU A 201 -6.59 -15.52 -17.43
N VAL A 202 -5.94 -16.36 -18.25
CA VAL A 202 -6.48 -16.77 -19.55
C VAL A 202 -7.59 -17.81 -19.39
N PRO A 203 -8.53 -17.94 -20.35
CA PRO A 203 -9.51 -19.03 -20.34
C PRO A 203 -8.83 -20.41 -20.27
N GLY A 204 -9.36 -21.31 -19.43
CA GLY A 204 -8.80 -22.63 -19.16
C GLY A 204 -7.54 -22.63 -18.28
N GLY A 205 -7.10 -21.46 -17.82
CA GLY A 205 -5.96 -21.31 -16.91
C GLY A 205 -6.23 -21.88 -15.52
N THR A 206 -5.17 -21.97 -14.72
CA THR A 206 -5.22 -22.53 -13.37
C THR A 206 -5.21 -21.45 -12.31
N PHE A 207 -6.11 -21.55 -11.33
CA PHE A 207 -6.13 -20.70 -10.14
C PHE A 207 -5.89 -21.53 -8.87
N LEU A 208 -4.94 -21.13 -8.05
CA LEU A 208 -4.60 -21.76 -6.77
C LEU A 208 -4.91 -20.81 -5.61
N LEU A 209 -5.64 -21.26 -4.61
CA LEU A 209 -5.96 -20.48 -3.41
C LEU A 209 -5.51 -21.19 -2.14
N ASN A 210 -4.74 -20.49 -1.30
CA ASN A 210 -4.49 -20.92 0.07
C ASN A 210 -5.67 -20.49 0.97
N THR A 211 -6.35 -21.44 1.61
CA THR A 211 -7.55 -21.20 2.41
C THR A 211 -7.74 -22.30 3.46
N PRO A 212 -8.26 -21.99 4.67
CA PRO A 212 -8.61 -23.01 5.65
C PRO A 212 -9.88 -23.80 5.28
N PHE A 213 -10.65 -23.33 4.30
CA PHE A 213 -11.88 -23.98 3.84
C PHE A 213 -11.59 -25.02 2.77
N ASP A 214 -12.31 -26.14 2.82
CA ASP A 214 -12.16 -27.23 1.86
C ASP A 214 -12.84 -26.93 0.50
N GLN A 215 -12.71 -27.86 -0.44
CA GLN A 215 -13.25 -27.76 -1.80
C GLN A 215 -14.78 -27.69 -1.87
N ASN A 216 -15.49 -28.13 -0.83
CA ASN A 216 -16.95 -28.11 -0.77
C ASN A 216 -17.48 -26.83 -0.13
N GLU A 217 -16.71 -26.22 0.78
CA GLU A 217 -17.10 -25.02 1.52
C GLU A 217 -16.69 -23.72 0.82
N ILE A 218 -15.54 -23.72 0.13
CA ILE A 218 -14.91 -22.50 -0.40
C ILE A 218 -15.79 -21.72 -1.37
N TRP A 219 -16.63 -22.41 -2.15
CA TRP A 219 -17.44 -21.76 -3.18
C TRP A 219 -18.34 -20.68 -2.59
N ALA A 220 -19.04 -20.95 -1.49
CA ALA A 220 -19.94 -19.99 -0.85
C ALA A 220 -19.21 -18.87 -0.07
N ARG A 221 -17.88 -18.90 0.01
CA ARG A 221 -17.06 -17.96 0.77
C ARG A 221 -16.37 -16.92 -0.08
N ILE A 222 -16.31 -17.09 -1.40
CA ILE A 222 -15.67 -16.15 -2.32
C ILE A 222 -16.69 -15.13 -2.89
N PRO A 223 -16.25 -13.91 -3.23
CA PRO A 223 -17.14 -12.90 -3.81
C PRO A 223 -17.76 -13.32 -5.14
N THR A 224 -18.95 -12.80 -5.43
CA THR A 224 -19.71 -13.11 -6.65
C THR A 224 -18.93 -12.80 -7.95
N PRO A 225 -18.25 -11.64 -8.09
CA PRO A 225 -17.46 -11.36 -9.29
C PRO A 225 -16.33 -12.37 -9.53
N VAL A 226 -15.75 -12.92 -8.46
CA VAL A 226 -14.71 -13.96 -8.55
C VAL A 226 -15.32 -15.26 -9.06
N GLN A 227 -16.49 -15.67 -8.53
CA GLN A 227 -17.21 -16.85 -9.02
C GLN A 227 -17.56 -16.73 -10.51
N GLU A 228 -18.07 -15.58 -10.93
CA GLU A 228 -18.42 -15.28 -12.32
C GLU A 228 -17.19 -15.41 -13.23
N ALA A 229 -16.05 -14.84 -12.83
CA ALA A 229 -14.80 -14.95 -13.57
C ALA A 229 -14.30 -16.40 -13.67
N LEU A 230 -14.36 -17.18 -12.59
CA LEU A 230 -13.99 -18.61 -12.59
C LEU A 230 -14.82 -19.41 -13.60
N ILE A 231 -16.15 -19.21 -13.60
CA ILE A 231 -17.07 -19.90 -14.52
C ILE A 231 -16.83 -19.45 -15.96
N ALA A 232 -16.86 -18.14 -16.22
CA ALA A 232 -16.76 -17.58 -17.56
C ALA A 232 -15.46 -17.99 -18.26
N LYS A 233 -14.36 -18.05 -17.51
CA LYS A 233 -13.04 -18.45 -18.01
C LYS A 233 -12.81 -19.97 -17.93
N LYS A 234 -13.74 -20.78 -17.42
CA LYS A 234 -13.59 -22.24 -17.25
C LYS A 234 -12.29 -22.60 -16.53
N VAL A 235 -12.04 -21.93 -15.41
CA VAL A 235 -10.79 -22.01 -14.66
C VAL A 235 -10.64 -23.37 -13.99
N LYS A 236 -9.42 -23.92 -13.99
CA LYS A 236 -9.06 -25.06 -13.14
C LYS A 236 -8.76 -24.54 -11.74
N PHE A 237 -9.72 -24.66 -10.83
CA PHE A 237 -9.62 -24.05 -9.50
C PHE A 237 -9.15 -25.07 -8.46
N TYR A 238 -8.06 -24.75 -7.76
CA TYR A 238 -7.49 -25.58 -6.70
C TYR A 238 -7.43 -24.84 -5.37
N VAL A 239 -7.62 -25.57 -4.27
CA VAL A 239 -7.51 -25.07 -2.91
C VAL A 239 -6.60 -25.94 -2.05
N ILE A 240 -5.99 -25.32 -1.04
CA ILE A 240 -5.19 -26.00 -0.01
C ILE A 240 -5.17 -25.19 1.27
N ASP A 241 -5.24 -25.84 2.44
CA ASP A 241 -4.88 -25.22 3.71
C ASP A 241 -3.38 -25.39 3.95
N ALA A 242 -2.60 -24.50 3.35
CA ALA A 242 -1.14 -24.56 3.46
C ALA A 242 -0.67 -24.32 4.90
N THR A 243 -1.47 -23.65 5.74
CA THR A 243 -1.09 -23.41 7.15
C THR A 243 -1.22 -24.68 7.96
N LYS A 244 -2.32 -25.42 7.79
CA LYS A 244 -2.51 -26.73 8.42
C LYS A 244 -1.48 -27.74 7.94
N VAL A 245 -1.26 -27.83 6.62
CA VAL A 245 -0.25 -28.73 6.05
C VAL A 245 1.15 -28.40 6.58
N ALA A 246 1.48 -27.12 6.75
CA ALA A 246 2.76 -26.71 7.33
C ALA A 246 2.91 -27.19 8.77
N ARG A 247 1.89 -27.00 9.61
CA ARG A 247 1.91 -27.41 11.02
C ARG A 247 2.00 -28.93 11.15
N ASP A 248 1.17 -29.65 10.41
CA ASP A 248 1.12 -31.13 10.45
C ASP A 248 2.41 -31.76 9.90
N SER A 249 3.14 -31.03 9.05
CA SER A 249 4.46 -31.40 8.55
C SER A 249 5.63 -30.87 9.40
N GLY A 250 5.39 -30.24 10.55
CA GLY A 250 6.42 -29.72 11.45
C GLY A 250 7.07 -28.39 11.05
N MET A 251 6.59 -27.74 9.98
CA MET A 251 7.15 -26.48 9.44
C MET A 251 6.64 -25.21 10.15
N GLY A 252 5.88 -25.37 11.24
CA GLY A 252 5.20 -24.27 11.91
C GLY A 252 4.15 -23.64 10.99
N GLY A 253 4.16 -22.31 10.85
CA GLY A 253 3.23 -21.57 9.98
C GLY A 253 3.78 -21.18 8.61
N ARG A 254 4.90 -21.76 8.14
CA ARG A 254 5.55 -21.34 6.89
C ARG A 254 4.95 -22.07 5.69
N ILE A 255 4.17 -21.34 4.88
CA ILE A 255 3.44 -21.89 3.73
C ILE A 255 4.26 -21.93 2.43
N ASN A 256 5.42 -21.28 2.41
CA ASN A 256 6.21 -21.04 1.20
C ASN A 256 6.59 -22.32 0.42
N THR A 257 7.08 -23.36 1.11
CA THR A 257 7.42 -24.65 0.48
C THR A 257 6.18 -25.33 -0.10
N ILE A 258 5.06 -25.28 0.60
CA ILE A 258 3.79 -25.93 0.19
C ILE A 258 3.27 -25.27 -1.07
N MET A 259 3.16 -23.94 -1.07
CA MET A 259 2.68 -23.20 -2.24
C MET A 259 3.62 -23.37 -3.44
N GLN A 260 4.93 -23.50 -3.21
CA GLN A 260 5.90 -23.81 -4.26
C GLN A 260 5.63 -25.20 -4.87
N VAL A 261 5.37 -26.22 -4.05
CA VAL A 261 5.03 -27.58 -4.55
C VAL A 261 3.76 -27.55 -5.38
N CYS A 262 2.72 -26.84 -4.93
CA CYS A 262 1.50 -26.67 -5.70
C CYS A 262 1.77 -26.01 -7.06
N PHE A 263 2.61 -24.98 -7.12
CA PHE A 263 2.99 -24.35 -8.39
C PHE A 263 3.64 -25.33 -9.36
N PHE A 264 4.62 -26.11 -8.92
CA PHE A 264 5.26 -27.10 -9.77
C PHE A 264 4.31 -28.21 -10.23
N ALA A 265 3.38 -28.62 -9.37
CA ALA A 265 2.38 -29.64 -9.71
C ALA A 265 1.32 -29.15 -10.72
N LEU A 266 1.01 -27.86 -10.73
CA LEU A 266 -0.14 -27.30 -11.45
C LEU A 266 0.19 -26.38 -12.64
N SER A 267 1.37 -25.78 -12.68
CA SER A 267 1.71 -24.73 -13.65
C SER A 267 1.94 -25.22 -15.08
N GLY A 268 2.25 -26.51 -15.25
CA GLY A 268 2.58 -27.09 -16.55
C GLY A 268 3.96 -26.69 -17.10
N VAL A 269 4.81 -26.01 -16.32
CA VAL A 269 6.19 -25.67 -16.73
C VAL A 269 7.03 -26.93 -16.96
N LEU A 270 6.80 -27.97 -16.15
CA LEU A 270 7.42 -29.28 -16.27
C LEU A 270 6.36 -30.38 -16.19
N PRO A 271 6.61 -31.56 -16.79
CA PRO A 271 5.83 -32.75 -16.50
C PRO A 271 5.82 -33.02 -14.99
N ARG A 272 4.65 -33.38 -14.44
CA ARG A 272 4.42 -33.47 -12.99
C ARG A 272 5.47 -34.32 -12.26
N GLU A 273 5.84 -35.48 -12.81
CA GLU A 273 6.85 -36.37 -12.21
C GLU A 273 8.22 -35.70 -12.14
N LYS A 274 8.68 -35.12 -13.26
CA LYS A 274 9.95 -34.37 -13.31
C LYS A 274 9.95 -33.16 -12.38
N ALA A 275 8.80 -32.50 -12.22
CA ALA A 275 8.64 -31.37 -11.32
C ALA A 275 8.82 -31.78 -9.86
N ILE A 276 8.21 -32.90 -9.44
CA ILE A 276 8.36 -33.47 -8.10
C ILE A 276 9.81 -33.88 -7.83
N ASP A 277 10.44 -34.56 -8.79
CA ASP A 277 11.84 -34.99 -8.66
C ASP A 277 12.80 -33.79 -8.54
N ALA A 278 12.60 -32.75 -9.35
CA ALA A 278 13.40 -31.53 -9.29
C ALA A 278 13.25 -30.81 -7.93
N ILE A 279 12.04 -30.76 -7.37
CA ILE A 279 11.81 -30.21 -6.02
C ILE A 279 12.53 -31.04 -4.96
N LYS A 280 12.34 -32.37 -4.96
CA LYS A 280 12.98 -33.27 -3.98
C LYS A 280 14.50 -33.19 -4.06
N TYR A 281 15.07 -33.08 -5.26
CA TYR A 281 16.49 -32.86 -5.47
C TYR A 281 16.97 -31.50 -4.92
N SER A 282 16.24 -30.42 -5.22
CA SER A 282 16.56 -29.08 -4.72
C SER A 282 16.51 -28.99 -3.19
N ILE A 283 15.53 -29.63 -2.56
CA ILE A 283 15.43 -29.72 -1.09
C ILE A 283 16.67 -30.41 -0.51
N LYS A 284 17.10 -31.54 -1.08
CA LYS A 284 18.33 -32.25 -0.65
C LYS A 284 19.57 -31.36 -0.81
N LYS A 285 19.72 -30.67 -1.95
CA LYS A 285 20.85 -29.76 -2.21
C LYS A 285 20.88 -28.58 -1.25
N THR A 286 19.72 -27.96 -1.00
CA THR A 286 19.59 -26.74 -0.20
C THR A 286 19.69 -27.01 1.30
N TYR A 287 19.03 -28.07 1.77
CA TYR A 287 18.89 -28.38 3.19
C TYR A 287 19.77 -29.53 3.68
N GLY A 288 20.51 -30.21 2.79
CA GLY A 288 21.43 -31.28 3.19
C GLY A 288 22.46 -30.85 4.24
N LYS A 289 22.90 -29.58 4.21
CA LYS A 289 23.80 -29.01 5.23
C LYS A 289 23.14 -28.78 6.60
N LYS A 290 21.81 -28.86 6.70
CA LYS A 290 21.03 -28.65 7.93
C LYS A 290 20.63 -29.96 8.63
N GLY A 291 21.07 -31.11 8.11
CA GLY A 291 20.80 -32.44 8.69
C GLY A 291 19.66 -33.20 8.00
N GLU A 292 19.70 -34.53 8.10
CA GLU A 292 18.75 -35.43 7.43
C GLU A 292 17.31 -35.25 7.93
N GLU A 293 17.10 -34.92 9.21
CA GLU A 293 15.78 -34.70 9.79
C GLU A 293 15.05 -33.52 9.11
N VAL A 294 15.77 -32.41 8.87
CA VAL A 294 15.21 -31.24 8.16
C VAL A 294 14.89 -31.58 6.71
N VAL A 295 15.72 -32.39 6.06
CA VAL A 295 15.47 -32.87 4.69
C VAL A 295 14.22 -33.76 4.64
N ALA A 296 14.13 -34.76 5.53
CA ALA A 296 13.00 -35.66 5.63
C ALA A 296 11.69 -34.92 5.92
N MET A 297 11.72 -33.91 6.79
CA MET A 297 10.58 -33.06 7.10
C MET A 297 10.08 -32.28 5.87
N ASN A 298 11.01 -31.72 5.07
CA ASN A 298 10.64 -31.03 3.83
C ASN A 298 10.13 -32.00 2.76
N LEU A 299 10.68 -33.22 2.65
CA LEU A 299 10.18 -34.23 1.73
C LEU A 299 8.77 -34.70 2.11
N LYS A 300 8.52 -34.93 3.40
CA LYS A 300 7.18 -35.22 3.92
C LYS A 300 6.20 -34.09 3.61
N ALA A 301 6.63 -32.83 3.73
CA ALA A 301 5.81 -31.69 3.36
C ALA A 301 5.43 -31.69 1.87
N VAL A 302 6.32 -32.11 0.97
CA VAL A 302 6.02 -32.26 -0.47
C VAL A 302 4.90 -33.29 -0.68
N ASP A 303 5.04 -34.48 -0.09
CA ASP A 303 4.07 -35.56 -0.26
C ASP A 303 2.71 -35.18 0.35
N ASN A 304 2.70 -34.67 1.60
CA ASN A 304 1.50 -34.16 2.26
C ASN A 304 0.80 -33.06 1.45
N THR A 305 1.57 -32.17 0.81
CA THR A 305 1.00 -31.10 -0.03
C THR A 305 0.20 -31.67 -1.19
N LEU A 306 0.73 -32.70 -1.86
CA LEU A 306 0.06 -33.31 -3.02
C LEU A 306 -1.22 -34.06 -2.62
N GLU A 307 -1.27 -34.62 -1.42
CA GLU A 307 -2.46 -35.29 -0.87
C GLU A 307 -3.58 -34.30 -0.49
N HIS A 308 -3.22 -33.10 -0.03
CA HIS A 308 -4.15 -32.07 0.46
C HIS A 308 -4.45 -30.98 -0.58
N LEU A 309 -3.97 -31.14 -1.81
CA LEU A 309 -4.26 -30.24 -2.92
C LEU A 309 -5.52 -30.73 -3.63
N HIS A 310 -6.61 -29.97 -3.48
CA HIS A 310 -7.92 -30.40 -3.97
C HIS A 310 -8.41 -29.50 -5.11
N GLU A 311 -8.96 -30.13 -6.15
CA GLU A 311 -9.66 -29.42 -7.23
C GLU A 311 -11.10 -29.12 -6.80
N VAL A 312 -11.54 -27.89 -7.07
CA VAL A 312 -12.90 -27.42 -6.82
C VAL A 312 -13.69 -27.57 -8.11
N THR A 313 -14.75 -28.37 -8.08
CA THR A 313 -15.67 -28.47 -9.21
C THR A 313 -16.48 -27.19 -9.31
N LEU A 314 -16.37 -26.46 -10.43
CA LEU A 314 -17.08 -25.20 -10.63
C LEU A 314 -18.57 -25.43 -10.83
N PRO A 315 -19.45 -24.88 -9.97
CA PRO A 315 -20.89 -24.93 -10.18
C PRO A 315 -21.35 -24.02 -11.33
N ASN A 316 -22.50 -24.33 -11.92
CA ASN A 316 -23.14 -23.48 -12.94
C ASN A 316 -23.87 -22.26 -12.37
N LYS A 317 -23.85 -22.06 -11.04
CA LYS A 317 -24.57 -20.98 -10.35
C LYS A 317 -23.67 -20.29 -9.33
N THR A 318 -23.88 -18.99 -9.19
CA THR A 318 -23.20 -18.14 -8.21
C THR A 318 -24.02 -18.04 -6.92
N ASN A 319 -23.34 -18.09 -5.78
CA ASN A 319 -23.90 -17.90 -4.44
C ASN A 319 -22.89 -17.20 -3.51
N GLY A 320 -22.00 -16.41 -4.10
CA GLY A 320 -20.89 -15.76 -3.40
C GLY A 320 -21.33 -14.73 -2.36
N THR A 321 -20.36 -14.19 -1.65
CA THR A 321 -20.55 -13.28 -0.51
C THR A 321 -21.02 -11.87 -0.90
N GLY A 322 -21.18 -11.59 -2.20
CA GLY A 322 -21.57 -10.28 -2.74
C GLY A 322 -20.46 -9.65 -3.60
N PRO A 323 -20.49 -8.31 -3.81
CA PRO A 323 -19.47 -7.61 -4.57
C PRO A 323 -18.12 -7.59 -3.86
N LEU A 324 -17.06 -7.24 -4.60
CA LEU A 324 -15.77 -6.93 -3.98
C LEU A 324 -15.93 -5.78 -2.97
N LEU A 325 -15.23 -5.88 -1.85
CA LEU A 325 -15.10 -4.81 -0.89
C LEU A 325 -14.38 -3.62 -1.54
N PRO A 326 -14.88 -2.40 -1.34
CA PRO A 326 -14.23 -1.23 -1.91
C PRO A 326 -12.83 -1.07 -1.29
N PRO A 327 -11.85 -0.56 -2.07
CA PRO A 327 -10.48 -0.38 -1.63
C PRO A 327 -10.37 0.64 -0.48
N ILE A 328 -11.33 1.56 -0.41
CA ILE A 328 -11.50 2.50 0.69
C ILE A 328 -12.97 2.58 1.11
N THR A 329 -13.25 3.06 2.32
CA THR A 329 -14.61 3.14 2.85
C THR A 329 -15.50 4.14 2.09
N ALA A 330 -16.79 3.85 2.03
CA ALA A 330 -17.76 4.61 1.22
C ALA A 330 -17.99 6.06 1.69
N ASN A 331 -17.68 6.37 2.95
CA ASN A 331 -17.78 7.71 3.55
C ASN A 331 -16.58 8.61 3.25
N ALA A 332 -15.59 8.15 2.48
CA ALA A 332 -14.46 8.98 2.06
C ALA A 332 -14.92 10.11 1.10
N PRO A 333 -14.25 11.28 1.11
CA PRO A 333 -14.49 12.34 0.13
C PRO A 333 -14.41 11.81 -1.31
N ARG A 334 -15.20 12.40 -2.21
CA ARG A 334 -15.33 11.90 -3.59
C ARG A 334 -13.98 11.73 -4.29
N TRP A 335 -13.10 12.75 -4.24
CA TRP A 335 -11.78 12.66 -4.88
C TRP A 335 -10.90 11.57 -4.25
N VAL A 336 -10.94 11.40 -2.92
CA VAL A 336 -10.24 10.31 -2.23
C VAL A 336 -10.73 8.96 -2.74
N LYS A 337 -12.04 8.76 -2.90
CA LYS A 337 -12.62 7.53 -3.45
C LYS A 337 -12.30 7.29 -4.91
N ASP A 338 -12.51 8.29 -5.75
CA ASP A 338 -12.45 8.14 -7.20
C ASP A 338 -11.00 8.11 -7.71
N VAL A 339 -10.05 8.69 -6.97
CA VAL A 339 -8.61 8.72 -7.33
C VAL A 339 -7.79 7.82 -6.42
N LEU A 340 -7.75 8.11 -5.12
CA LEU A 340 -6.93 7.35 -4.17
C LEU A 340 -7.43 5.91 -3.99
N GLY A 341 -8.75 5.69 -4.07
CA GLY A 341 -9.35 4.37 -4.07
C GLY A 341 -8.85 3.51 -5.24
N ARG A 342 -8.78 4.07 -6.46
CA ARG A 342 -8.24 3.35 -7.62
C ARG A 342 -6.75 3.05 -7.50
N LEU A 343 -5.96 3.98 -6.96
CA LEU A 343 -4.55 3.72 -6.64
C LEU A 343 -4.42 2.54 -5.66
N THR A 344 -5.21 2.51 -4.60
CA THR A 344 -5.24 1.41 -3.61
C THR A 344 -5.70 0.08 -4.21
N ALA A 345 -6.59 0.11 -5.20
CA ALA A 345 -7.05 -1.09 -5.92
C ALA A 345 -6.03 -1.64 -6.93
N GLY A 346 -4.92 -0.93 -7.19
CA GLY A 346 -3.96 -1.28 -8.25
C GLY A 346 -4.39 -0.84 -9.65
N GLU A 347 -5.35 0.08 -9.75
CA GLU A 347 -5.93 0.63 -10.99
C GLU A 347 -5.43 2.06 -11.27
N GLY A 348 -4.26 2.39 -10.72
CA GLY A 348 -3.64 3.72 -10.84
C GLY A 348 -3.28 4.08 -12.28
N ASP A 349 -2.91 3.10 -13.09
CA ASP A 349 -2.52 3.30 -14.48
C ASP A 349 -3.67 3.79 -15.38
N ASP A 350 -4.92 3.52 -14.98
CA ASP A 350 -6.13 3.92 -15.72
C ASP A 350 -6.55 5.37 -15.40
N LEU A 351 -5.92 6.02 -14.42
CA LEU A 351 -6.22 7.42 -14.06
C LEU A 351 -5.64 8.38 -15.11
N PRO A 352 -6.46 9.30 -15.64
CA PRO A 352 -5.99 10.32 -16.58
C PRO A 352 -5.14 11.38 -15.88
N VAL A 353 -4.40 12.16 -16.66
CA VAL A 353 -3.59 13.29 -16.16
C VAL A 353 -4.45 14.27 -15.35
N SER A 354 -5.68 14.56 -15.78
CA SER A 354 -6.62 15.45 -15.09
C SER A 354 -7.02 15.00 -13.67
N ALA A 355 -6.79 13.74 -13.30
CA ALA A 355 -7.12 13.24 -11.96
C ALA A 355 -6.18 13.76 -10.87
N PHE A 356 -4.99 14.23 -11.26
CA PHE A 356 -3.91 14.57 -10.34
C PHE A 356 -3.72 16.10 -10.19
N PRO A 357 -3.35 16.58 -8.98
CA PRO A 357 -3.01 17.97 -8.76
C PRO A 357 -1.70 18.33 -9.50
N VAL A 358 -1.63 19.53 -10.06
CA VAL A 358 -0.50 19.98 -10.90
C VAL A 358 0.81 20.15 -10.13
N ASP A 359 0.72 20.37 -8.82
CA ASP A 359 1.84 20.61 -7.91
C ASP A 359 2.20 19.39 -7.04
N GLY A 360 1.43 18.30 -7.16
CA GLY A 360 1.61 17.11 -6.34
C GLY A 360 1.14 17.24 -4.89
N THR A 361 0.27 18.21 -4.56
CA THR A 361 -0.30 18.37 -3.21
C THR A 361 -1.49 17.43 -2.98
N PHE A 362 -1.40 16.53 -1.98
CA PHE A 362 -2.46 15.56 -1.67
C PHE A 362 -3.19 15.88 -0.35
N PRO A 363 -4.45 15.45 -0.20
CA PRO A 363 -5.18 15.60 1.06
C PRO A 363 -4.54 14.80 2.19
N THR A 364 -4.70 15.33 3.40
CA THR A 364 -4.32 14.66 4.64
C THR A 364 -5.44 13.74 5.14
N GLY A 365 -5.14 12.86 6.07
CA GLY A 365 -6.10 12.03 6.79
C GLY A 365 -6.70 10.90 5.97
N THR A 366 -6.05 10.47 4.88
CA THR A 366 -6.65 9.45 3.99
C THR A 366 -6.48 8.03 4.54
N ALA A 367 -5.54 7.81 5.46
CA ALA A 367 -5.30 6.49 6.08
C ALA A 367 -6.52 5.92 6.81
N GLN A 368 -7.37 6.78 7.36
CA GLN A 368 -8.58 6.36 8.09
C GLN A 368 -9.59 5.59 7.22
N TYR A 369 -9.53 5.75 5.89
CA TYR A 369 -10.46 5.14 4.96
C TYR A 369 -9.98 3.79 4.42
N GLU A 370 -8.74 3.35 4.70
CA GLU A 370 -8.21 2.10 4.14
C GLU A 370 -8.81 0.84 4.78
N LYS A 371 -8.90 0.82 6.12
CA LYS A 371 -9.38 -0.33 6.91
C LYS A 371 -8.78 -1.65 6.42
N ARG A 372 -7.45 -1.72 6.41
CA ARG A 372 -6.65 -2.76 5.72
C ARG A 372 -6.93 -4.18 6.21
N ASN A 373 -7.36 -4.35 7.46
CA ASN A 373 -7.75 -5.60 8.10
C ASN A 373 -6.65 -6.69 8.06
N LEU A 374 -5.47 -6.38 8.61
CA LEU A 374 -4.27 -7.22 8.48
C LEU A 374 -4.06 -8.18 9.66
N ALA A 375 -4.57 -7.83 10.85
CA ALA A 375 -4.24 -8.54 12.07
C ALA A 375 -4.96 -9.90 12.17
N ILE A 376 -4.22 -10.98 12.42
CA ILE A 376 -4.81 -12.29 12.74
C ILE A 376 -5.44 -12.27 14.14
N ASP A 377 -4.75 -11.62 15.09
CA ASP A 377 -5.20 -11.42 16.46
C ASP A 377 -5.27 -9.92 16.80
N ILE A 378 -6.23 -9.53 17.63
CA ILE A 378 -6.38 -8.16 18.12
C ILE A 378 -6.41 -8.11 19.66
N PRO A 379 -5.99 -6.99 20.27
CA PRO A 379 -6.04 -6.84 21.72
C PRO A 379 -7.48 -6.65 22.23
N VAL A 380 -7.86 -7.39 23.26
CA VAL A 380 -9.17 -7.32 23.93
C VAL A 380 -9.00 -6.77 25.35
N TRP A 381 -9.76 -5.72 25.67
CA TRP A 381 -9.70 -5.02 26.95
C TRP A 381 -10.51 -5.72 28.06
N ASP A 382 -9.90 -5.82 29.25
CA ASP A 382 -10.51 -6.19 30.53
C ASP A 382 -10.56 -4.97 31.47
N GLU A 383 -11.75 -4.38 31.58
CA GLU A 383 -12.08 -3.21 32.39
C GLU A 383 -11.90 -3.43 33.91
N LYS A 384 -12.05 -4.66 34.39
CA LYS A 384 -11.92 -5.00 35.82
C LYS A 384 -10.45 -4.97 36.24
N THR A 385 -9.57 -5.50 35.40
CA THR A 385 -8.12 -5.54 35.68
C THR A 385 -7.42 -4.21 35.33
N CYS A 386 -7.96 -3.42 34.41
CA CYS A 386 -7.28 -2.23 33.88
C CYS A 386 -7.09 -1.09 34.89
N ILE A 387 -5.85 -0.73 35.18
CA ILE A 387 -5.53 0.40 36.07
C ILE A 387 -5.56 1.79 35.39
N GLN A 388 -5.99 1.87 34.14
CA GLN A 388 -6.11 3.13 33.36
C GLN A 388 -4.81 3.95 33.31
N CYS A 389 -3.68 3.28 33.04
CA CYS A 389 -2.37 3.93 32.92
C CYS A 389 -2.05 4.45 31.50
N LEU A 390 -2.84 4.06 30.49
CA LEU A 390 -2.69 4.40 29.07
C LEU A 390 -1.33 4.07 28.42
N LYS A 391 -0.50 3.23 29.04
CA LYS A 391 0.76 2.76 28.43
C LYS A 391 0.53 2.02 27.11
N CYS A 392 -0.57 1.27 27.02
CA CYS A 392 -0.99 0.58 25.80
C CYS A 392 -1.32 1.55 24.64
N VAL A 393 -1.89 2.72 24.94
CA VAL A 393 -2.17 3.79 23.96
C VAL A 393 -0.87 4.50 23.56
N ALA A 394 0.01 4.75 24.55
CA ALA A 394 1.30 5.40 24.31
C ALA A 394 2.19 4.61 23.35
N ILE A 395 2.31 3.29 23.58
CA ILE A 395 3.23 2.44 22.79
C ILE A 395 2.67 2.06 21.42
N CYS A 396 1.37 2.27 21.17
CA CYS A 396 0.74 1.85 19.92
C CYS A 396 1.35 2.60 18.72
N PRO A 397 2.00 1.91 17.77
CA PRO A 397 2.66 2.55 16.64
C PRO A 397 1.69 3.04 15.55
N HIS A 398 0.42 2.66 15.61
CA HIS A 398 -0.56 2.95 14.56
C HIS A 398 -1.78 3.71 15.06
N ALA A 399 -1.79 4.13 16.34
CA ALA A 399 -2.95 4.75 16.99
C ALA A 399 -4.25 3.91 16.90
N THR A 400 -4.12 2.59 16.86
CA THR A 400 -5.22 1.63 16.73
C THR A 400 -5.85 1.22 18.05
N ILE A 401 -5.31 1.71 19.17
CA ILE A 401 -5.93 1.63 20.48
C ILE A 401 -5.94 3.01 21.10
N ARG A 402 -7.11 3.48 21.52
CA ARG A 402 -7.32 4.82 22.07
C ARG A 402 -8.17 4.75 23.31
N ALA A 403 -8.06 5.79 24.13
CA ALA A 403 -8.90 5.95 25.31
C ALA A 403 -9.58 7.32 25.30
N LYS A 404 -10.81 7.37 25.81
CA LYS A 404 -11.56 8.61 26.05
C LYS A 404 -12.11 8.60 27.46
N VAL A 405 -12.24 9.81 28.01
CA VAL A 405 -12.95 10.09 29.25
C VAL A 405 -14.07 11.08 28.95
N TYR A 406 -15.28 10.77 29.37
CA TYR A 406 -16.49 11.48 28.97
C TYR A 406 -17.60 11.35 30.02
N ASP A 407 -18.59 12.23 29.96
CA ASP A 407 -19.73 12.20 30.88
C ASP A 407 -20.63 10.98 30.63
N ALA A 408 -21.25 10.45 31.69
CA ALA A 408 -22.00 9.19 31.61
C ALA A 408 -23.22 9.25 30.67
N ASP A 409 -23.78 10.44 30.44
CA ASP A 409 -24.89 10.69 29.52
C ASP A 409 -24.51 10.44 28.04
N ARG A 410 -23.21 10.44 27.71
CA ARG A 410 -22.71 10.17 26.35
C ARG A 410 -22.74 8.69 25.96
N LEU A 411 -23.15 7.80 26.86
CA LEU A 411 -23.35 6.38 26.55
C LEU A 411 -24.69 6.07 25.85
N GLY A 412 -25.54 7.08 25.63
CA GLY A 412 -26.78 6.90 24.87
C GLY A 412 -26.51 6.35 23.45
N GLY A 413 -27.14 5.24 23.10
CA GLY A 413 -26.94 4.60 21.79
C GLY A 413 -25.65 3.79 21.65
N ALA A 414 -24.92 3.54 22.74
CA ALA A 414 -23.75 2.66 22.71
C ALA A 414 -24.15 1.25 22.23
N PRO A 415 -23.35 0.60 21.36
CA PRO A 415 -23.56 -0.80 21.01
C PRO A 415 -23.58 -1.68 22.27
N GLU A 416 -24.33 -2.79 22.24
CA GLU A 416 -24.50 -3.69 23.40
C GLU A 416 -23.17 -4.15 24.00
N MET A 417 -22.17 -4.37 23.14
CA MET A 417 -20.85 -4.86 23.53
C MET A 417 -19.81 -3.76 23.69
N PHE A 418 -20.23 -2.49 23.74
CA PHE A 418 -19.34 -1.37 23.98
C PHE A 418 -18.95 -1.31 25.46
N LYS A 419 -17.64 -1.42 25.72
CA LYS A 419 -17.11 -1.49 27.08
C LYS A 419 -16.86 -0.10 27.66
N SER A 420 -17.27 0.11 28.91
CA SER A 420 -16.96 1.32 29.68
C SER A 420 -16.87 1.02 31.18
N THR A 421 -16.12 1.85 31.91
CA THR A 421 -16.00 1.75 33.37
C THR A 421 -15.84 3.13 34.00
N GLU A 422 -15.91 3.23 35.32
CA GLU A 422 -15.63 4.49 36.03
C GLU A 422 -14.19 4.94 35.82
N SER A 423 -14.00 6.23 35.58
CA SER A 423 -12.66 6.81 35.52
C SER A 423 -11.97 6.70 36.88
N ARG A 424 -10.77 6.11 36.85
CA ARG A 424 -9.82 5.96 37.95
C ARG A 424 -8.72 7.02 37.88
N ILE A 425 -8.80 7.95 36.92
CA ILE A 425 -7.89 9.08 36.79
C ILE A 425 -8.37 10.17 37.78
N PRO A 426 -7.54 10.58 38.76
CA PRO A 426 -8.01 11.44 39.86
C PRO A 426 -8.72 12.73 39.44
N ASP A 427 -8.19 13.43 38.41
CA ASP A 427 -8.74 14.69 37.90
C ASP A 427 -10.08 14.52 37.14
N PHE A 428 -10.47 13.28 36.82
CA PHE A 428 -11.68 12.97 36.06
C PHE A 428 -12.59 11.97 36.79
N LYS A 429 -12.58 11.99 38.13
CA LYS A 429 -13.46 11.15 38.95
C LYS A 429 -14.94 11.50 38.66
N GLY A 430 -15.78 10.47 38.55
CA GLY A 430 -17.21 10.61 38.23
C GLY A 430 -17.54 10.60 36.73
N MET A 431 -16.52 10.59 35.87
CA MET A 431 -16.67 10.41 34.42
C MET A 431 -16.50 8.93 34.03
N LYS A 432 -16.96 8.56 32.84
CA LYS A 432 -16.74 7.24 32.24
C LYS A 432 -15.42 7.19 31.48
N PHE A 433 -14.83 6.01 31.43
CA PHE A 433 -13.61 5.69 30.70
C PHE A 433 -13.86 4.50 29.77
N SER A 434 -13.41 4.61 28.52
CA SER A 434 -13.34 3.50 27.57
C SER A 434 -11.96 3.41 26.93
N LEU A 435 -11.50 2.17 26.72
CA LEU A 435 -10.33 1.84 25.90
C LEU A 435 -10.82 1.02 24.72
N GLN A 436 -10.70 1.56 23.51
CA GLN A 436 -11.28 1.00 22.30
C GLN A 436 -10.21 0.72 21.25
N VAL A 437 -10.40 -0.37 20.49
CA VAL A 437 -9.47 -0.85 19.48
C VAL A 437 -10.10 -0.73 18.09
N ALA A 438 -9.35 -0.16 17.14
CA ALA A 438 -9.67 -0.15 15.72
C ALA A 438 -9.26 -1.49 15.11
N ALA A 439 -10.16 -2.48 15.15
CA ALA A 439 -9.85 -3.85 14.74
C ALA A 439 -9.30 -3.94 13.30
N GLU A 440 -9.87 -3.18 12.38
CA GLU A 440 -9.52 -3.20 10.96
C GLU A 440 -8.24 -2.42 10.62
N ASP A 441 -7.69 -1.65 11.56
CA ASP A 441 -6.43 -0.92 11.38
C ASP A 441 -5.28 -1.51 12.23
N CYS A 442 -5.62 -2.35 13.22
CA CYS A 442 -4.63 -3.04 14.04
C CYS A 442 -3.71 -3.92 13.19
N THR A 443 -2.41 -3.91 13.51
CA THR A 443 -1.42 -4.77 12.85
C THR A 443 -1.03 -6.01 13.67
N GLY A 444 -1.65 -6.22 14.83
CA GLY A 444 -1.40 -7.41 15.67
C GLY A 444 -0.02 -7.46 16.35
N CYS A 445 0.69 -6.33 16.49
CA CYS A 445 2.09 -6.33 16.99
C CYS A 445 2.28 -6.66 18.49
N ALA A 446 1.20 -6.86 19.25
CA ALA A 446 1.18 -7.21 20.68
C ALA A 446 1.86 -6.24 21.68
N LEU A 447 2.53 -5.17 21.24
CA LEU A 447 3.23 -4.22 22.13
C LEU A 447 2.35 -3.63 23.25
N CYS A 448 1.06 -3.39 22.96
CA CYS A 448 0.10 -2.89 23.93
C CYS A 448 -0.18 -3.88 25.08
N VAL A 449 -0.13 -5.19 24.79
CA VAL A 449 -0.24 -6.28 25.77
C VAL A 449 1.06 -6.44 26.53
N ASP A 450 2.20 -6.37 25.85
CA ASP A 450 3.52 -6.52 26.46
C ASP A 450 3.78 -5.44 27.52
N VAL A 451 3.53 -4.18 27.18
CA VAL A 451 3.73 -3.04 28.09
C VAL A 451 2.71 -2.98 29.23
N CYS A 452 1.61 -3.73 29.15
CA CYS A 452 0.56 -3.66 30.16
C CYS A 452 1.09 -4.16 31.52
N PRO A 453 1.11 -3.29 32.56
CA PRO A 453 1.69 -3.65 33.85
C PRO A 453 0.68 -4.38 34.76
N ALA A 454 -0.61 -4.33 34.42
CA ALA A 454 -1.66 -4.91 35.23
C ALA A 454 -1.76 -6.42 34.96
N LYS A 455 -1.77 -7.21 36.04
CA LYS A 455 -1.99 -8.66 36.01
C LYS A 455 -3.35 -8.98 36.59
N ASN A 456 -4.06 -9.90 35.98
CA ASN A 456 -5.30 -10.43 36.52
C ASN A 456 -4.98 -11.22 37.80
N LYS A 457 -5.77 -10.99 38.86
CA LYS A 457 -5.52 -11.58 40.19
C LYS A 457 -5.91 -13.06 40.26
N THR A 458 -6.80 -13.51 39.39
CA THR A 458 -7.29 -14.89 39.33
C THR A 458 -6.43 -15.74 38.40
N GLU A 459 -6.01 -15.18 37.25
CA GLU A 459 -5.14 -15.87 36.30
C GLU A 459 -3.93 -15.00 35.91
N ALA A 460 -2.77 -15.28 36.50
CA ALA A 460 -1.59 -14.42 36.38
C ALA A 460 -1.02 -14.28 34.95
N LYS A 461 -1.41 -15.17 34.02
CA LYS A 461 -1.06 -15.09 32.60
C LYS A 461 -1.88 -14.02 31.86
N LEU A 462 -3.07 -13.70 32.35
CA LEU A 462 -3.92 -12.67 31.78
C LEU A 462 -3.54 -11.29 32.33
N LYS A 463 -3.56 -10.30 31.44
CA LYS A 463 -3.38 -8.89 31.75
C LYS A 463 -4.69 -8.12 31.57
N ALA A 464 -4.66 -6.80 31.77
CA ALA A 464 -5.82 -5.95 31.47
C ALA A 464 -6.13 -5.82 29.97
N ILE A 465 -5.24 -6.30 29.11
CA ILE A 465 -5.44 -6.35 27.67
C ILE A 465 -4.70 -7.58 27.14
N ASN A 466 -5.33 -8.38 26.28
CA ASN A 466 -4.80 -9.67 25.83
C ASN A 466 -5.06 -9.87 24.34
N MET A 467 -4.14 -10.50 23.61
CA MET A 467 -4.37 -10.84 22.20
C MET A 467 -5.40 -11.98 22.10
N GLN A 468 -6.34 -11.86 21.17
CA GLN A 468 -7.35 -12.87 20.84
C GLN A 468 -7.56 -12.94 19.33
N PRO A 469 -7.98 -14.11 18.79
CA PRO A 469 -8.35 -14.25 17.38
C PRO A 469 -9.33 -13.17 16.94
N GLN A 470 -9.03 -12.52 15.81
CA GLN A 470 -9.83 -11.40 15.34
C GLN A 470 -11.25 -11.82 14.93
N PRO A 471 -11.50 -12.93 14.23
CA PRO A 471 -12.83 -13.52 14.16
C PRO A 471 -13.20 -14.20 15.50
N PRO A 472 -14.42 -14.01 16.04
CA PRO A 472 -15.56 -13.25 15.49
C PRO A 472 -15.60 -11.75 15.86
N LEU A 473 -14.63 -11.26 16.61
CA LEU A 473 -14.60 -9.91 17.21
C LEU A 473 -14.66 -8.75 16.21
N ARG A 474 -14.13 -8.91 14.99
CA ARG A 474 -13.97 -7.80 14.01
C ARG A 474 -15.21 -6.93 13.84
N LEU A 475 -16.37 -7.54 13.56
CA LEU A 475 -17.58 -6.80 13.22
C LEU A 475 -18.14 -6.01 14.41
N GLN A 476 -18.09 -6.61 15.60
CA GLN A 476 -18.49 -5.95 16.83
C GLN A 476 -17.53 -4.82 17.18
N GLU A 477 -16.22 -5.04 17.09
CA GLU A 477 -15.22 -4.02 17.40
C GLU A 477 -15.22 -2.87 16.38
N ARG A 478 -15.63 -3.12 15.13
CA ARG A 478 -15.90 -2.06 14.16
C ARG A 478 -17.05 -1.16 14.61
N ALA A 479 -18.19 -1.73 15.01
CA ALA A 479 -19.33 -0.95 15.52
C ALA A 479 -18.96 -0.19 16.81
N ASN A 480 -18.21 -0.82 17.72
CA ASN A 480 -17.71 -0.19 18.94
C ASN A 480 -16.74 0.96 18.63
N TRP A 481 -15.85 0.79 17.63
CA TRP A 481 -14.93 1.82 17.18
C TRP A 481 -15.67 3.02 16.57
N ASP A 482 -16.65 2.76 15.71
CA ASP A 482 -17.47 3.80 15.09
C ASP A 482 -18.20 4.63 16.16
N PHE A 483 -18.80 3.98 17.17
CA PHE A 483 -19.39 4.67 18.32
C PHE A 483 -18.34 5.43 19.15
N PHE A 484 -17.16 4.85 19.40
CA PHE A 484 -16.09 5.53 20.14
C PHE A 484 -15.63 6.83 19.47
N LEU A 485 -15.64 6.88 18.14
CA LEU A 485 -15.30 8.09 17.40
C LEU A 485 -16.35 9.21 17.58
N THR A 486 -17.61 8.90 17.89
CA THR A 486 -18.65 9.92 18.15
C THR A 486 -18.56 10.54 19.53
N LEU A 487 -17.92 9.85 20.49
CA LEU A 487 -17.68 10.39 21.84
C LEU A 487 -16.82 11.67 21.76
N PRO A 488 -17.08 12.68 22.60
CA PRO A 488 -16.34 13.94 22.55
C PRO A 488 -14.86 13.75 22.89
N GLU A 489 -14.00 14.52 22.23
CA GLU A 489 -12.62 14.70 22.68
C GLU A 489 -12.60 15.56 23.94
N LEU A 490 -11.66 15.29 24.85
CA LEU A 490 -11.53 16.08 26.07
C LEU A 490 -10.93 17.45 25.75
N ASP A 491 -11.43 18.51 26.41
CA ASP A 491 -10.86 19.85 26.30
C ASP A 491 -9.37 19.82 26.66
N ARG A 492 -8.52 20.24 25.70
CA ARG A 492 -7.07 20.25 25.81
C ARG A 492 -6.58 21.09 26.99
N ARG A 493 -7.33 22.14 27.37
CA ARG A 493 -7.03 23.01 28.53
C ARG A 493 -7.15 22.28 29.87
N ARG A 494 -7.90 21.17 29.94
CA ARG A 494 -8.08 20.34 31.14
C ARG A 494 -7.03 19.23 31.28
N ILE A 495 -6.17 19.04 30.28
CA ILE A 495 -5.18 17.96 30.24
C ILE A 495 -3.84 18.44 30.77
N LYS A 496 -3.23 17.67 31.68
CA LYS A 496 -1.86 17.91 32.15
C LYS A 496 -0.87 17.13 31.27
N PRO A 497 -0.18 17.76 30.30
CA PRO A 497 0.65 17.04 29.31
C PRO A 497 1.87 16.33 29.92
N GLY A 498 2.35 16.78 31.09
CA GLY A 498 3.43 16.11 31.83
C GLY A 498 3.04 14.76 32.45
N GLN A 499 1.74 14.41 32.50
CA GLN A 499 1.27 13.13 33.01
C GLN A 499 0.85 12.22 31.85
N LEU A 500 1.60 11.14 31.61
CA LEU A 500 1.33 10.20 30.51
C LEU A 500 -0.14 9.73 30.44
N ARG A 501 -0.75 9.42 31.59
CA ARG A 501 -2.14 8.93 31.67
C ARG A 501 -3.19 9.97 31.22
N GLN A 502 -2.85 11.26 31.25
CA GLN A 502 -3.71 12.33 30.77
C GLN A 502 -3.33 12.74 29.36
N GLN A 503 -2.03 12.86 29.06
CA GLN A 503 -1.55 13.24 27.73
C GLN A 503 -2.04 12.26 26.65
N GLN A 504 -2.13 10.96 26.97
CA GLN A 504 -2.63 9.95 26.02
C GLN A 504 -4.16 9.96 25.82
N LEU A 505 -4.90 10.85 26.50
CA LEU A 505 -6.31 11.13 26.19
C LEU A 505 -6.48 12.14 25.06
N LEU A 506 -5.40 12.85 24.65
CA LEU A 506 -5.44 13.75 23.51
C LEU A 506 -5.64 12.96 22.22
N GLN A 507 -6.47 13.49 21.32
CA GLN A 507 -6.65 12.92 19.98
C GLN A 507 -5.30 12.82 19.25
N PRO A 508 -4.91 11.63 18.74
CA PRO A 508 -3.77 11.51 17.86
C PRO A 508 -4.09 12.09 16.48
N LEU A 509 -3.19 12.92 15.95
CA LEU A 509 -3.27 13.48 14.59
C LEU A 509 -2.27 12.84 13.62
N PHE A 510 -1.80 11.65 13.99
CA PHE A 510 -1.01 10.73 13.17
C PHE A 510 -1.51 9.31 13.47
N GLU A 511 -2.17 8.68 12.50
CA GLU A 511 -2.89 7.42 12.69
C GLU A 511 -2.77 6.50 11.47
N PHE A 512 -2.81 5.18 11.72
CA PHE A 512 -2.94 4.15 10.69
C PHE A 512 -1.87 4.16 9.58
N SER A 513 -0.66 4.63 9.90
CA SER A 513 0.45 4.72 8.94
C SER A 513 0.84 3.38 8.29
N GLY A 514 1.49 3.46 7.12
CA GLY A 514 2.06 2.30 6.43
C GLY A 514 3.30 1.68 7.09
N ALA A 515 3.63 2.07 8.32
CA ALA A 515 4.81 1.59 9.04
C ALA A 515 4.70 0.10 9.43
N CYS A 516 5.85 -0.51 9.73
CA CYS A 516 5.93 -1.90 10.16
C CYS A 516 5.10 -2.18 11.42
N ALA A 517 4.59 -3.40 11.56
CA ALA A 517 4.04 -3.87 12.84
C ALA A 517 5.10 -3.73 13.94
N GLY A 518 4.79 -2.97 14.99
CA GLY A 518 5.75 -2.70 16.08
C GLY A 518 6.83 -1.67 15.75
N CYS A 519 6.60 -0.75 14.81
CA CYS A 519 7.55 0.30 14.46
C CYS A 519 7.99 1.12 15.69
N GLY A 520 9.29 1.34 15.85
CA GLY A 520 9.86 2.11 16.95
C GLY A 520 9.79 3.63 16.78
N GLU A 521 9.47 4.15 15.59
CA GLU A 521 9.46 5.60 15.30
C GLU A 521 8.08 6.24 15.54
N THR A 522 7.02 5.60 15.05
CA THR A 522 5.68 6.22 14.98
C THR A 522 5.01 6.51 16.33
N PRO A 523 5.27 5.80 17.46
CA PRO A 523 4.76 6.23 18.76
C PRO A 523 5.21 7.65 19.14
N TYR A 524 6.44 8.05 18.76
CA TYR A 524 6.95 9.40 19.02
C TYR A 524 6.24 10.45 18.18
N ILE A 525 6.05 10.20 16.88
CA ILE A 525 5.34 11.11 15.98
C ILE A 525 3.87 11.24 16.39
N LYS A 526 3.21 10.13 16.76
CA LYS A 526 1.87 10.14 17.34
C LYS A 526 1.80 11.04 18.56
N MET A 527 2.73 10.90 19.50
CA MET A 527 2.77 11.72 20.72
C MET A 527 3.02 13.21 20.41
N LEU A 528 3.91 13.52 19.47
CA LEU A 528 4.12 14.89 18.97
C LEU A 528 2.82 15.48 18.40
N SER A 529 2.11 14.70 17.59
CA SER A 529 0.84 15.13 16.98
C SER A 529 -0.25 15.38 18.02
N GLN A 530 -0.27 14.59 19.10
CA GLN A 530 -1.19 14.80 20.22
C GLN A 530 -0.90 16.12 20.94
N LEU A 531 0.36 16.43 21.17
CA LEU A 531 0.79 17.62 21.90
C LEU A 531 0.68 18.91 21.08
N PHE A 532 1.12 18.89 19.82
CA PHE A 532 1.33 20.11 19.03
C PHE A 532 0.67 20.07 17.65
N GLY A 533 -0.03 18.98 17.31
CA GLY A 533 -0.44 18.72 15.93
C GLY A 533 -1.43 19.73 15.35
N ASP A 534 -2.20 20.42 16.18
CA ASP A 534 -3.13 21.47 15.73
C ASP A 534 -2.44 22.77 15.28
N ARG A 535 -1.10 22.81 15.33
CA ARG A 535 -0.25 23.96 14.95
C ARG A 535 1.15 23.54 14.50
N ALA A 536 1.36 22.27 14.17
CA ALA A 536 2.66 21.75 13.75
C ALA A 536 2.89 21.97 12.25
N VAL A 537 4.10 22.40 11.89
CA VAL A 537 4.60 22.40 10.51
C VAL A 537 5.82 21.48 10.47
N ILE A 538 5.74 20.42 9.68
CA ILE A 538 6.70 19.31 9.66
C ILE A 538 7.47 19.34 8.34
N ALA A 539 8.76 19.68 8.42
CA ALA A 539 9.76 19.33 7.42
C ALA A 539 10.28 17.92 7.73
N ASN A 540 10.05 16.98 6.81
CA ASN A 540 10.42 15.58 7.00
C ASN A 540 11.50 15.17 6.00
N ALA A 541 12.64 14.69 6.49
CA ALA A 541 13.71 14.18 5.63
C ALA A 541 13.25 12.91 4.90
N THR A 542 13.81 12.65 3.72
CA THR A 542 13.52 11.39 3.02
C THR A 542 14.05 10.21 3.83
N GLY A 543 13.21 9.19 4.02
CA GLY A 543 13.58 8.01 4.81
C GLY A 543 12.34 7.27 5.29
N CYS A 544 12.50 6.43 6.32
CA CYS A 544 11.39 5.66 6.89
C CYS A 544 10.17 6.55 7.19
N SER A 545 10.41 7.71 7.81
CA SER A 545 9.39 8.68 8.19
C SER A 545 8.67 9.33 7.03
N SER A 546 9.32 9.58 5.90
CA SER A 546 8.61 10.07 4.71
C SER A 546 7.81 8.98 4.02
N ILE A 547 8.32 7.73 4.01
CA ILE A 547 7.59 6.60 3.40
C ILE A 547 6.31 6.28 4.18
N TYR A 548 6.36 6.06 5.49
CA TYR A 548 5.10 5.80 6.20
C TYR A 548 4.28 7.07 6.46
N GLY A 549 4.89 8.25 6.34
CA GLY A 549 4.29 9.55 6.66
C GLY A 549 3.62 10.27 5.49
N GLY A 550 3.94 9.92 4.25
CA GLY A 550 3.42 10.61 3.06
C GLY A 550 3.47 9.80 1.76
N ASN A 551 3.58 8.48 1.83
CA ASN A 551 3.57 7.65 0.61
C ASN A 551 2.13 7.41 0.11
N LEU A 552 1.83 8.02 -1.02
CA LEU A 552 0.55 7.98 -1.69
C LEU A 552 0.15 6.53 -2.08
N PRO A 553 -1.14 6.19 -2.05
CA PRO A 553 -2.30 7.07 -1.83
C PRO A 553 -2.62 7.42 -0.35
N THR A 554 -1.79 6.97 0.60
CA THR A 554 -2.14 6.97 2.02
C THR A 554 -1.39 8.05 2.80
N THR A 555 -2.11 8.94 3.49
CA THR A 555 -1.55 9.95 4.38
C THR A 555 -2.05 9.74 5.82
N PRO A 556 -1.17 9.47 6.80
CA PRO A 556 -1.55 9.21 8.20
C PRO A 556 -1.71 10.45 9.07
N TYR A 557 -1.13 11.58 8.69
CA TYR A 557 -1.41 12.85 9.34
C TYR A 557 -2.88 13.18 9.15
N THR A 558 -3.56 13.75 10.13
CA THR A 558 -4.99 14.08 10.04
C THR A 558 -5.31 15.36 10.79
N THR A 559 -6.56 15.81 10.75
CA THR A 559 -7.03 17.02 11.41
C THR A 559 -7.92 16.71 12.60
N ASN A 560 -7.96 17.62 13.57
CA ASN A 560 -8.96 17.61 14.63
C ASN A 560 -10.34 18.08 14.10
N GLN A 561 -11.34 18.14 14.99
CA GLN A 561 -12.69 18.58 14.65
C GLN A 561 -12.78 20.05 14.16
N CYS A 562 -11.76 20.88 14.44
CA CYS A 562 -11.66 22.25 13.94
C CYS A 562 -10.96 22.34 12.57
N GLY A 563 -10.66 21.22 11.92
CA GLY A 563 -9.90 21.18 10.66
C GLY A 563 -8.42 21.53 10.80
N ARG A 564 -7.88 21.58 12.03
CA ARG A 564 -6.47 21.90 12.30
C ARG A 564 -5.67 20.61 12.49
N GLY A 565 -4.53 20.52 11.83
CA GLY A 565 -3.64 19.36 11.91
C GLY A 565 -2.25 19.65 11.39
N PRO A 566 -1.31 18.69 11.48
CA PRO A 566 0.05 18.91 11.03
C PRO A 566 0.10 19.22 9.54
N THR A 567 0.75 20.33 9.18
CA THR A 567 1.20 20.56 7.80
C THR A 567 2.46 19.74 7.58
N TRP A 568 2.52 18.93 6.53
CA TRP A 568 3.62 18.01 6.29
C TRP A 568 4.19 18.18 4.88
N ALA A 569 5.51 18.23 4.77
CA ALA A 569 6.21 18.24 3.50
C ALA A 569 7.55 17.48 3.59
N ASN A 570 7.91 16.82 2.50
CA ASN A 570 9.23 16.23 2.29
C ASN A 570 9.85 16.91 1.07
N SER A 571 10.96 17.62 1.29
CA SER A 571 11.80 18.16 0.22
C SER A 571 12.71 17.04 -0.30
N LEU A 572 13.97 16.99 0.13
CA LEU A 572 14.94 15.97 -0.24
C LEU A 572 15.47 15.24 1.00
N PHE A 573 16.48 14.40 0.78
CA PHE A 573 17.13 13.67 1.87
C PHE A 573 18.12 14.57 2.62
N GLU A 574 18.83 15.39 1.87
CA GLU A 574 20.01 16.14 2.28
C GLU A 574 19.71 17.55 2.81
N ASP A 575 18.52 18.11 2.58
CA ASP A 575 18.19 19.52 2.83
C ASP A 575 17.14 19.76 3.92
N ASN A 576 16.79 18.72 4.70
CA ASN A 576 15.62 18.78 5.58
C ASN A 576 15.72 19.89 6.65
N ALA A 577 16.92 20.16 7.17
CA ALA A 577 17.12 21.17 8.20
C ALA A 577 16.95 22.58 7.64
N GLU A 578 17.52 22.82 6.46
CA GLU A 578 17.45 24.07 5.69
C GLU A 578 16.01 24.33 5.22
N PHE A 579 15.32 23.28 4.78
CA PHE A 579 13.91 23.33 4.42
C PHE A 579 13.03 23.73 5.61
N GLY A 580 13.24 23.10 6.78
CA GLY A 580 12.57 23.49 8.02
C GLY A 580 12.92 24.90 8.50
N LEU A 581 14.16 25.35 8.31
CA LEU A 581 14.58 26.73 8.59
C LEU A 581 13.81 27.72 7.69
N GLY A 582 13.62 27.39 6.41
CA GLY A 582 12.80 28.18 5.48
C GLY A 582 11.36 28.38 5.99
N PHE A 583 10.74 27.34 6.55
CA PHE A 583 9.44 27.46 7.20
C PHE A 583 9.46 28.45 8.38
N ARG A 584 10.47 28.34 9.26
CA ARG A 584 10.60 29.24 10.43
C ARG A 584 10.75 30.70 10.00
N VAL A 585 11.64 30.98 9.05
CA VAL A 585 11.87 32.33 8.51
C VAL A 585 10.58 32.92 7.93
N SER A 586 9.83 32.13 7.17
CA SER A 586 8.55 32.55 6.60
C SER A 586 7.51 32.88 7.68
N ILE A 587 7.34 32.01 8.67
CA ILE A 587 6.36 32.21 9.76
C ILE A 587 6.75 33.42 10.62
N ASP A 588 8.03 33.62 10.92
CA ASP A 588 8.50 34.82 11.64
C ASP A 588 8.17 36.09 10.88
N LYS A 589 8.42 36.12 9.56
CA LYS A 589 8.12 37.30 8.75
C LYS A 589 6.63 37.56 8.62
N GLN A 590 5.81 36.50 8.49
CA GLN A 590 4.35 36.63 8.49
C GLN A 590 3.84 37.18 9.83
N ARG A 591 4.38 36.73 10.96
CA ARG A 591 4.02 37.24 12.29
C ARG A 591 4.42 38.71 12.45
N GLU A 592 5.62 39.08 12.03
CA GLU A 592 6.10 40.47 12.04
C GLU A 592 5.14 41.37 11.23
N PHE A 593 4.83 40.94 10.01
CA PHE A 593 3.92 41.67 9.12
C PHE A 593 2.52 41.81 9.72
N ALA A 594 1.94 40.74 10.28
CA ALA A 594 0.66 40.80 10.98
C ALA A 594 0.70 41.79 12.16
N SER A 595 1.79 41.81 12.92
CA SER A 595 1.97 42.73 14.05
C SER A 595 2.06 44.19 13.59
N GLU A 596 2.73 44.47 12.47
CA GLU A 596 2.77 45.80 11.86
C GLU A 596 1.39 46.26 11.40
N LEU A 597 0.60 45.36 10.81
CA LEU A 597 -0.76 45.67 10.38
C LEU A 597 -1.67 46.01 11.57
N ILE A 598 -1.60 45.23 12.66
CA ILE A 598 -2.35 45.53 13.89
C ILE A 598 -1.98 46.92 14.43
N LYS A 599 -0.68 47.27 14.47
CA LYS A 599 -0.24 48.60 14.91
C LYS A 599 -0.75 49.72 14.00
N LYS A 600 -0.80 49.51 12.68
CA LYS A 600 -1.36 50.48 11.72
C LYS A 600 -2.86 50.65 11.89
N LEU A 601 -3.56 49.58 12.25
CA LEU A 601 -5.01 49.59 12.47
C LEU A 601 -5.40 50.00 13.89
N ALA A 602 -4.45 50.13 14.82
CA ALA A 602 -4.71 50.47 16.22
C ALA A 602 -5.67 51.65 16.42
N PRO A 603 -5.61 52.77 15.66
CA PRO A 603 -6.56 53.87 15.82
C PRO A 603 -8.04 53.53 15.54
N GLN A 604 -8.30 52.36 14.94
CA GLN A 604 -9.64 51.87 14.58
C GLN A 604 -10.07 50.67 15.43
N LEU A 605 -9.22 50.22 16.36
CA LEU A 605 -9.43 49.04 17.19
C LEU A 605 -9.43 49.45 18.67
N ASP A 606 -9.92 48.54 19.51
CA ASP A 606 -9.82 48.69 20.96
C ASP A 606 -8.37 48.51 21.43
N ASP A 607 -7.90 49.41 22.31
CA ASP A 607 -6.51 49.45 22.77
C ASP A 607 -6.11 48.21 23.59
N ASP A 608 -7.05 47.67 24.39
CA ASP A 608 -6.83 46.45 25.17
C ASP A 608 -6.71 45.24 24.22
N LEU A 609 -7.58 45.14 23.22
CA LEU A 609 -7.50 44.09 22.19
C LEU A 609 -6.16 44.12 21.42
N VAL A 610 -5.71 45.31 21.00
CA VAL A 610 -4.42 45.47 20.31
C VAL A 610 -3.26 45.02 21.20
N THR A 611 -3.26 45.43 22.47
CA THR A 611 -2.22 45.06 23.44
C THR A 611 -2.23 43.55 23.69
N ASP A 612 -3.40 42.98 23.92
CA ASP A 612 -3.59 41.57 24.19
C ASP A 612 -3.12 40.68 23.03
N ILE A 613 -3.42 41.06 21.78
CA ILE A 613 -2.95 40.31 20.60
C ILE A 613 -1.43 40.36 20.48
N LEU A 614 -0.82 41.53 20.69
CA LEU A 614 0.62 41.73 20.51
C LEU A 614 1.46 41.11 21.63
N GLN A 615 0.92 41.04 22.85
CA GLN A 615 1.64 40.63 24.06
C GLN A 615 1.20 39.26 24.61
N ALA A 616 0.30 38.54 23.91
CA ALA A 616 -0.21 37.25 24.37
C ALA A 616 0.90 36.24 24.71
N ASP A 617 0.87 35.74 25.94
CA ASP A 617 1.65 34.57 26.34
C ASP A 617 1.04 33.30 25.70
N GLN A 618 1.83 32.64 24.87
CA GLN A 618 1.48 31.40 24.18
C GLN A 618 2.36 30.23 24.64
N SER A 619 2.93 30.32 25.85
CA SER A 619 3.80 29.28 26.43
C SER A 619 3.07 27.98 26.79
N ASN A 620 1.75 28.03 26.92
CA ASN A 620 0.91 26.90 27.32
C ASN A 620 -0.40 26.82 26.50
N GLU A 621 -1.14 25.72 26.67
CA GLU A 621 -2.34 25.41 25.90
C GLU A 621 -3.46 26.45 26.09
N VAL A 622 -3.63 26.99 27.30
CA VAL A 622 -4.65 28.01 27.61
C VAL A 622 -4.31 29.31 26.88
N GLY A 623 -3.08 29.78 26.98
CA GLY A 623 -2.63 31.01 26.31
C GLY A 623 -2.74 30.93 24.78
N ILE A 624 -2.46 29.76 24.19
CA ILE A 624 -2.67 29.51 22.75
C ILE A 624 -4.16 29.55 22.38
N TYR A 625 -5.02 28.95 23.22
CA TYR A 625 -6.46 28.97 23.00
C TYR A 625 -7.00 30.40 23.08
N ASP A 626 -6.66 31.14 24.12
CA ASP A 626 -7.09 32.53 24.31
C ASP A 626 -6.61 33.41 23.16
N GLN A 627 -5.38 33.20 22.67
CA GLN A 627 -4.89 33.94 21.51
C GLN A 627 -5.70 33.66 20.24
N ARG A 628 -6.19 32.42 20.06
CA ARG A 628 -7.05 32.10 18.92
C ARG A 628 -8.36 32.86 18.99
N GLU A 629 -9.02 32.87 20.15
CA GLU A 629 -10.27 33.61 20.36
C GLU A 629 -10.11 35.12 20.12
N ARG A 630 -8.92 35.69 20.35
CA ARG A 630 -8.65 37.11 20.06
C ARG A 630 -8.58 37.43 18.56
N VAL A 631 -8.28 36.45 17.70
CA VAL A 631 -7.99 36.66 16.26
C VAL A 631 -8.98 35.95 15.32
N THR A 632 -10.01 35.32 15.87
CA THR A 632 -11.14 34.72 15.14
C THR A 632 -12.42 35.41 15.55
#